data_AF-A0A922TNR5-F1
#
_entry.id   AF-A0A922TNR5-F1
#
_cell.length_a   1.000
_cell.length_b   1.000
_cell.length_c   1.000
_cell.angle_alpha   90.00
_cell.angle_beta   90.00
_cell.angle_gamma   90.00
#
_symmetry.space_group_name_H-M   'P 1'
#
loop_
_entity.id
_entity.type
_entity.pdbx_description
1 polymer ?
#
loop_
_entity_poly.entity_id
_entity_poly.type
_entity_poly.pdbx_seq_one_letter_code
_entity_poly.pdbx_strand_id
1 'polypeptide(L)'
;MSEKVFRLSKEDEHLLLQCGVAAGLSAAFSAPLAGTVFLLEEITHHFKNKVWVTAFIAAIAADAVTFLFFGTKPCLYLPIKLELPVRAYPWLIVLGLVLGGLAFPFQYFIFSLKYWYRKFPLLPNYYHSILPLLLVIPSASGTPTFSAETTTSSCTWPTRACILTGRRSWK
;
A
#
# COMPACT_ATOMS: atom_id res chain seq x y z
N MET A 1 20.30 -6.21 -10.92
CA MET A 1 19.65 -7.40 -11.54
C MET A 1 18.84 -7.02 -12.78
N SER A 2 18.32 -5.78 -12.89
CA SER A 2 17.52 -5.29 -14.04
C SER A 2 18.33 -5.10 -15.34
N GLU A 3 19.58 -4.67 -15.25
CA GLU A 3 20.43 -4.32 -16.41
C GLU A 3 20.68 -5.47 -17.41
N LYS A 4 20.56 -6.73 -16.96
CA LYS A 4 20.78 -7.90 -17.83
C LYS A 4 19.58 -8.26 -18.70
N VAL A 5 18.36 -7.85 -18.33
CA VAL A 5 17.12 -8.20 -19.05
C VAL A 5 16.70 -7.08 -20.00
N PHE A 6 16.91 -5.84 -19.61
CA PHE A 6 16.65 -4.66 -20.44
C PHE A 6 17.90 -3.77 -20.47
N ARG A 7 18.38 -3.44 -21.67
CA ARG A 7 19.47 -2.47 -21.90
C ARG A 7 18.97 -1.04 -21.66
N LEU A 8 18.72 -0.68 -20.41
CA LEU A 8 18.16 0.62 -20.01
C LEU A 8 19.25 1.64 -19.65
N SER A 9 18.97 2.91 -19.91
CA SER A 9 19.68 4.02 -19.28
C SER A 9 19.35 4.08 -17.78
N LYS A 10 20.26 4.62 -16.96
CA LYS A 10 20.04 4.79 -15.51
C LYS A 10 18.77 5.57 -15.19
N GLU A 11 18.41 6.52 -16.04
CA GLU A 11 17.19 7.32 -15.88
C GLU A 11 15.92 6.49 -16.08
N ASP A 12 15.91 5.60 -17.07
CA ASP A 12 14.76 4.74 -17.34
C ASP A 12 14.64 3.60 -16.32
N GLU A 13 15.76 3.10 -15.77
CA GLU A 13 15.73 2.17 -14.64
C GLU A 13 15.06 2.81 -13.41
N HIS A 14 15.45 4.05 -13.08
CA HIS A 14 14.83 4.78 -11.97
C HIS A 14 13.34 5.03 -12.22
N LEU A 15 12.97 5.36 -13.45
CA LEU A 15 11.57 5.53 -13.85
C LEU A 15 10.77 4.22 -13.66
N LEU A 16 11.31 3.07 -14.07
CA LEU A 16 10.66 1.78 -13.90
C LEU A 16 10.48 1.40 -12.42
N LEU A 17 11.48 1.69 -11.58
CA LEU A 17 11.38 1.50 -10.13
C LEU A 17 10.26 2.37 -9.54
N GLN A 18 10.18 3.64 -9.94
CA GLN A 18 9.12 4.56 -9.51
C GLN A 18 7.73 4.05 -9.94
N CYS A 19 7.58 3.61 -11.19
CA CYS A 19 6.33 3.00 -11.67
C CYS A 19 5.94 1.76 -10.85
N GLY A 20 6.90 0.91 -10.47
CA GLY A 20 6.65 -0.26 -9.63
C GLY A 20 6.16 0.11 -8.22
N VAL A 21 6.73 1.16 -7.61
CA VAL A 21 6.28 1.66 -6.30
C VAL A 21 4.85 2.20 -6.37
N ALA A 22 4.52 3.03 -7.36
CA ALA A 22 3.14 3.51 -7.55
C ALA A 22 2.14 2.37 -7.81
N ALA A 23 2.52 1.40 -8.63
CA ALA A 23 1.71 0.22 -8.92
C ALA A 23 1.41 -0.60 -7.66
N GLY A 24 2.43 -0.87 -6.83
CA GLY A 24 2.27 -1.61 -5.58
C GLY A 24 1.40 -0.88 -4.56
N LEU A 25 1.58 0.45 -4.41
CA LEU A 25 0.78 1.25 -3.49
C LEU A 25 -0.68 1.35 -3.93
N SER A 26 -0.92 1.47 -5.24
CA SER A 26 -2.26 1.45 -5.84
C SER A 26 -2.96 0.11 -5.60
N ALA A 27 -2.28 -1.01 -5.87
CA ALA A 27 -2.83 -2.36 -5.67
C ALA A 27 -3.18 -2.65 -4.20
N ALA A 28 -2.43 -2.08 -3.24
CA ALA A 28 -2.69 -2.26 -1.82
C ALA A 28 -3.94 -1.49 -1.32
N PHE A 29 -4.19 -0.29 -1.86
CA PHE A 29 -5.24 0.62 -1.37
C PHE A 29 -6.41 0.81 -2.34
N SER A 30 -6.40 0.14 -3.50
CA SER A 30 -7.38 0.32 -4.58
C SER A 30 -7.59 1.80 -4.96
N ALA A 31 -6.51 2.57 -4.99
CA ALA A 31 -6.53 4.03 -5.13
C ALA A 31 -5.37 4.55 -6.01
N PRO A 32 -5.51 4.50 -7.35
CA PRO A 32 -4.41 4.83 -8.27
C PRO A 32 -3.97 6.29 -8.23
N LEU A 33 -4.89 7.22 -7.97
CA LEU A 33 -4.56 8.64 -7.83
C LEU A 33 -3.73 8.91 -6.58
N ALA A 34 -4.17 8.38 -5.43
CA ALA A 34 -3.45 8.56 -4.17
C ALA A 34 -2.03 7.97 -4.24
N GLY A 35 -1.89 6.78 -4.85
CA GLY A 35 -0.59 6.13 -4.96
C GLY A 35 0.41 6.86 -5.85
N THR A 36 -0.07 7.51 -6.90
CA THR A 36 0.80 8.25 -7.85
C THR A 36 1.17 9.64 -7.34
N VAL A 37 0.26 10.33 -6.64
CA VAL A 37 0.57 11.60 -5.97
C VAL A 37 1.57 11.36 -4.84
N PHE A 38 1.38 10.32 -4.03
CA PHE A 38 2.32 9.96 -2.96
C PHE A 38 3.74 9.69 -3.51
N LEU A 39 3.86 8.95 -4.61
CA LEU A 39 5.14 8.72 -5.27
C LEU A 39 5.82 10.02 -5.73
N LEU A 40 5.04 10.97 -6.27
CA LEU A 40 5.61 12.22 -6.77
C LEU A 40 6.04 13.15 -5.64
N GLU A 41 5.21 13.28 -4.62
CA GLU A 41 5.41 14.22 -3.51
C GLU A 41 6.50 13.73 -2.55
N GLU A 42 6.42 12.47 -2.12
CA GLU A 42 7.30 11.93 -1.06
C GLU A 42 8.59 11.31 -1.60
N ILE A 43 8.57 10.69 -2.80
CA ILE A 43 9.72 9.92 -3.30
C ILE A 43 10.53 10.70 -4.34
N THR A 44 9.85 11.32 -5.30
CA THR A 44 10.54 11.95 -6.45
C THR A 44 10.90 13.41 -6.19
N HIS A 45 10.10 14.14 -5.40
CA HIS A 45 10.21 15.58 -5.13
C HIS A 45 10.27 16.48 -6.39
N HIS A 46 10.02 15.93 -7.59
CA HIS A 46 10.07 16.64 -8.87
C HIS A 46 8.93 16.19 -9.78
N PHE A 47 8.12 17.15 -10.24
CA PHE A 47 7.00 16.89 -11.13
C PHE A 47 7.43 16.89 -12.60
N LYS A 48 8.06 15.80 -13.06
CA LYS A 48 8.30 15.57 -14.49
C LYS A 48 7.07 14.90 -15.11
N ASN A 49 6.46 15.52 -16.13
CA ASN A 49 5.27 14.98 -16.80
C ASN A 49 5.44 13.53 -17.27
N LYS A 50 6.63 13.15 -17.76
CA LYS A 50 6.92 11.78 -18.20
C LYS A 50 6.74 10.77 -17.07
N VAL A 51 7.26 11.05 -15.87
CA VAL A 51 7.19 10.15 -14.71
C VAL A 51 5.77 10.03 -14.18
N TRP A 52 5.05 11.16 -14.12
CA TRP A 52 3.65 11.16 -13.64
C TRP A 52 2.75 10.28 -14.50
N VAL A 53 2.79 10.47 -15.83
CA VAL A 53 1.92 9.72 -16.75
C VAL A 53 2.26 8.23 -16.73
N THR A 54 3.55 7.86 -16.73
CA THR A 54 3.95 6.45 -16.71
C THR A 54 3.60 5.77 -15.40
N ALA A 55 3.79 6.45 -14.27
CA ALA A 55 3.42 5.91 -12.95
C ALA A 55 1.89 5.78 -12.82
N PHE A 56 1.13 6.74 -13.36
CA PHE A 56 -0.33 6.71 -13.32
C PHE A 56 -0.92 5.56 -14.13
N ILE A 57 -0.42 5.32 -15.33
CA ILE A 57 -0.83 4.19 -16.16
C ILE A 57 -0.47 2.85 -15.47
N ALA A 58 0.72 2.75 -14.88
CA ALA A 58 1.13 1.56 -14.13
C ALA A 58 0.23 1.31 -12.90
N ALA A 59 -0.15 2.36 -12.18
CA ALA A 59 -1.05 2.28 -11.03
C ALA A 59 -2.46 1.82 -11.42
N ILE A 60 -3.01 2.32 -12.53
CA ILE A 60 -4.30 1.87 -13.07
C ILE A 60 -4.23 0.40 -13.51
N ALA A 61 -3.14 0.00 -14.18
CA ALA A 61 -2.97 -1.38 -14.60
C ALA A 61 -2.94 -2.34 -13.40
N ALA A 62 -2.23 -1.96 -12.32
CA ALA A 62 -2.17 -2.75 -11.10
C ALA A 62 -3.51 -2.81 -10.36
N ASP A 63 -4.26 -1.71 -10.33
CA ASP A 63 -5.60 -1.65 -9.74
C ASP A 63 -6.60 -2.50 -10.54
N ALA A 64 -6.53 -2.47 -11.88
CA ALA A 64 -7.33 -3.32 -12.76
C ALA A 64 -7.05 -4.81 -12.52
N VAL A 65 -5.79 -5.19 -12.36
CA VAL A 65 -5.42 -6.56 -11.98
C VAL A 65 -6.00 -6.90 -10.60
N THR A 66 -5.93 -5.99 -9.64
CA THR A 66 -6.49 -6.17 -8.30
C THR A 66 -8.00 -6.42 -8.36
N PHE A 67 -8.75 -5.66 -9.16
CA PHE A 67 -10.19 -5.90 -9.37
C PHE A 67 -10.51 -7.25 -10.03
N LEU A 68 -9.64 -7.74 -10.92
CA LEU A 68 -9.82 -9.06 -11.54
C LEU A 68 -9.68 -10.20 -10.51
N PHE A 69 -8.79 -10.05 -9.52
CA PHE A 69 -8.55 -11.07 -8.49
C PHE A 69 -9.48 -10.95 -7.27
N PHE A 70 -9.72 -9.74 -6.77
CA PHE A 70 -10.48 -9.48 -5.54
C PHE A 70 -11.96 -9.13 -5.80
N GLY A 71 -12.36 -8.94 -7.05
CA GLY A 71 -13.74 -8.59 -7.43
C GLY A 71 -14.01 -7.09 -7.39
N THR A 72 -15.30 -6.71 -7.38
CA THR A 72 -15.75 -5.32 -7.57
C THR A 72 -15.73 -4.45 -6.30
N LYS A 73 -15.31 -4.99 -5.16
CA LYS A 73 -15.25 -4.25 -3.89
C LYS A 73 -13.83 -3.72 -3.67
N PRO A 74 -13.62 -2.39 -3.59
CA PRO A 74 -12.30 -1.84 -3.25
C PRO A 74 -11.94 -2.20 -1.81
N CYS A 75 -10.65 -2.37 -1.51
CA CYS A 75 -10.20 -2.71 -0.16
C CYS A 75 -10.50 -1.59 0.86
N LEU A 76 -10.62 -0.34 0.40
CA LEU A 76 -10.92 0.84 1.20
C LEU A 76 -12.31 1.40 0.86
N TYR A 77 -13.37 0.62 1.07
CA TYR A 77 -14.76 1.09 0.89
C TYR A 77 -15.26 1.86 2.12
N LEU A 78 -15.31 3.18 2.05
CA LEU A 78 -15.98 4.02 3.06
C LEU A 78 -17.30 4.58 2.50
N PRO A 79 -18.47 4.08 2.93
CA PRO A 79 -19.76 4.65 2.55
C PRO A 79 -20.00 5.95 3.34
N ILE A 80 -19.33 7.04 2.96
CA ILE A 80 -19.45 8.33 3.64
C ILE A 80 -20.69 9.05 3.10
N LYS A 81 -21.79 9.02 3.87
CA LYS A 81 -23.00 9.83 3.65
C LYS A 81 -23.19 10.84 4.80
N LEU A 82 -22.12 11.51 5.23
CA LEU A 82 -22.22 12.58 6.22
C LEU A 82 -21.88 13.92 5.54
N GLU A 83 -22.88 14.79 5.46
CA GLU A 83 -22.66 16.21 5.21
C GLU A 83 -22.03 16.81 6.47
N LEU A 84 -20.79 17.26 6.38
CA LEU A 84 -20.07 17.85 7.51
C LEU A 84 -20.62 19.27 7.78
N PRO A 85 -21.23 19.53 8.95
CA PRO A 85 -21.72 20.87 9.27
C PRO A 85 -20.56 21.85 9.44
N VAL A 86 -20.76 23.13 9.08
CA VAL A 86 -19.72 24.18 9.12
C VAL A 86 -19.10 24.36 10.52
N ARG A 87 -19.84 23.99 11.58
CA ARG A 87 -19.35 24.04 12.97
C ARG A 87 -18.27 22.98 13.28
N ALA A 88 -18.13 21.92 12.48
CA ALA A 88 -17.17 20.84 12.71
C ALA A 88 -15.74 21.12 12.16
N TYR A 89 -15.58 22.06 11.22
CA TYR A 89 -14.27 22.41 10.66
C TYR A 89 -13.19 22.82 11.68
N PRO A 90 -13.46 23.61 12.75
CA PRO A 90 -12.42 23.90 13.74
C PRO A 90 -11.92 22.65 14.46
N TRP A 91 -12.75 21.61 14.60
CA TRP A 91 -12.32 20.33 15.20
C TRP A 91 -11.32 19.58 14.31
N LEU A 92 -11.37 19.74 12.99
CA LEU A 92 -10.37 19.15 12.08
C LEU A 92 -8.97 19.76 12.29
N ILE A 93 -8.89 21.05 12.61
CA ILE A 93 -7.60 21.71 12.90
C ILE A 93 -7.00 21.15 14.19
N VAL A 94 -7.81 20.98 15.23
CA VAL A 94 -7.39 20.36 16.50
C VAL A 94 -6.93 18.93 16.27
N LEU A 95 -7.68 18.15 15.49
CA LEU A 95 -7.31 16.78 15.13
C LEU A 95 -5.97 16.72 14.38
N GLY A 96 -5.75 17.62 13.43
CA GLY A 96 -4.47 17.73 12.71
C GLY A 96 -3.29 18.03 13.64
N LEU A 97 -3.48 18.94 14.61
CA LEU A 97 -2.44 19.26 15.59
C LEU A 97 -2.14 18.06 16.51
N VAL A 98 -3.17 17.34 16.96
CA VAL A 98 -3.01 16.12 17.77
C VAL A 98 -2.29 15.02 16.98
N LEU A 99 -2.68 14.78 15.73
CA LEU A 99 -2.03 13.78 14.87
C LEU A 99 -0.58 14.15 14.56
N GLY A 100 -0.29 15.41 14.27
CA GLY A 100 1.07 15.91 14.09
C GLY A 100 1.92 15.76 15.37
N GLY A 101 1.32 16.07 16.52
CA GLY A 101 1.95 15.88 17.83
C GLY A 101 2.23 14.41 18.16
N LEU A 102 1.38 13.48 17.72
CA LEU A 102 1.58 12.03 17.87
C LEU A 102 2.57 11.45 16.85
N ALA A 103 2.70 12.05 15.67
CA ALA A 103 3.66 11.62 14.65
C ALA A 103 5.12 11.81 15.11
N PHE A 104 5.42 12.89 15.84
CA PHE A 104 6.78 13.17 16.34
C PHE A 104 7.34 12.08 17.29
N PRO A 105 6.66 11.69 18.38
CA PRO A 105 7.14 10.62 19.25
C PRO A 105 7.13 9.27 18.55
N PHE A 106 6.20 9.03 17.60
CA PHE A 106 6.22 7.81 16.79
C PHE A 106 7.49 7.70 15.94
N GLN A 107 7.87 8.79 15.24
CA GLN A 107 9.10 8.84 14.47
C GLN A 107 10.34 8.67 15.37
N TYR A 108 10.36 9.35 16.52
CA TYR A 108 11.43 9.19 17.50
C TYR A 108 11.56 7.75 18.01
N PHE A 109 10.43 7.09 18.28
CA PHE A 109 10.39 5.71 18.74
C PHE A 109 10.99 4.75 17.70
N ILE A 110 10.63 4.89 16.42
CA ILE A 110 11.19 4.06 15.34
C ILE A 110 12.72 4.24 15.20
N PHE A 111 13.23 5.48 15.34
CA PHE A 111 14.68 5.71 15.33
C PHE A 111 15.38 5.14 16.56
N SER A 112 14.78 5.29 17.74
CA SER A 112 15.31 4.76 19.00
C SER A 112 15.33 3.23 19.00
N LEU A 113 14.34 2.59 18.36
CA LEU A 113 14.26 1.14 18.22
C LEU A 113 15.52 0.57 17.56
N LYS A 114 16.07 1.21 16.52
CA LYS A 114 17.34 0.79 15.89
C LYS A 114 18.52 0.82 16.86
N TYR A 115 18.59 1.83 17.73
CA TYR A 115 19.64 1.93 18.74
C TYR A 115 19.49 0.84 19.80
N TRP A 116 18.25 0.55 20.21
CA TRP A 116 17.96 -0.46 21.22
C TRP A 116 18.25 -1.87 20.71
N TYR A 117 17.90 -2.15 19.45
CA TYR A 117 18.25 -3.41 18.77
C TYR A 117 19.76 -3.63 18.66
N ARG A 118 20.55 -2.57 18.51
CA ARG A 118 22.03 -2.68 18.49
C ARG A 118 22.63 -2.94 19.87
N LYS A 119 21.95 -2.58 20.96
CA LYS A 119 22.39 -2.83 22.34
C LYS A 119 22.17 -4.25 22.83
N PHE A 120 21.41 -5.09 22.12
CA PHE A 120 21.29 -6.51 22.39
C PHE A 120 22.25 -7.31 21.49
N PRO A 121 23.51 -7.56 21.91
CA PRO A 121 24.49 -8.35 21.14
C PRO A 121 24.18 -9.86 21.13
N LEU A 122 23.10 -10.30 21.76
CA LEU A 122 22.75 -11.72 21.95
C LEU A 122 22.12 -12.40 20.73
N LEU A 123 21.80 -11.66 19.65
CA LEU A 123 21.13 -12.23 18.48
C LEU A 123 21.98 -12.09 17.19
N PRO A 124 22.33 -13.20 16.52
CA PRO A 124 22.97 -13.20 15.20
C PRO A 124 22.14 -12.41 14.18
N ASN A 125 22.82 -11.73 13.25
CA ASN A 125 22.25 -10.81 12.24
C ASN A 125 21.10 -11.41 11.38
N TYR A 126 20.98 -12.75 11.35
CA TYR A 126 19.96 -13.49 10.60
C TYR A 126 18.56 -13.52 11.28
N TYR A 127 18.48 -13.43 12.62
CA TYR A 127 17.21 -13.57 13.35
C TYR A 127 16.42 -12.25 13.52
N HIS A 128 16.99 -11.13 13.10
CA HIS A 128 16.36 -9.81 13.25
C HIS A 128 15.04 -9.69 12.47
N SER A 129 14.93 -10.36 11.32
CA SER A 129 13.69 -10.39 10.50
C SER A 129 12.68 -11.42 10.99
N ILE A 130 13.12 -12.45 11.72
CA ILE A 130 12.25 -13.50 12.27
C ILE A 130 11.57 -13.01 13.55
N LEU A 131 12.23 -12.15 14.33
CA LEU A 131 11.70 -11.58 15.58
C LEU A 131 10.35 -10.84 15.41
N PRO A 132 10.16 -9.92 14.45
CA PRO A 132 8.86 -9.29 14.23
C PRO A 132 7.82 -10.28 13.70
N LEU A 133 8.20 -11.27 12.87
CA LEU A 133 7.29 -12.32 12.43
C LEU A 133 6.79 -13.16 13.61
N LEU A 134 7.70 -13.59 14.49
CA LEU A 134 7.38 -14.39 15.67
C LEU A 134 6.60 -13.60 16.73
N LEU A 135 6.73 -12.28 16.79
CA LEU A 135 5.94 -11.43 17.69
C LEU A 135 4.54 -11.12 17.13
N VAL A 136 4.41 -11.02 15.81
CA VAL A 136 3.13 -10.80 15.13
C VAL A 136 2.22 -12.04 15.22
N ILE A 137 2.77 -13.25 15.10
CA ILE A 137 1.99 -14.51 15.10
C ILE A 137 1.16 -14.71 16.40
N PRO A 138 1.69 -14.51 17.63
CA PRO A 138 0.94 -14.60 18.88
C PRO A 138 -0.05 -13.46 19.09
N SER A 139 0.27 -12.24 18.63
CA SER A 139 -0.67 -11.11 18.75
C SER A 139 -1.94 -11.31 17.91
N ALA A 140 -1.85 -12.08 16.82
CA ALA A 140 -2.99 -12.41 15.96
C ALA A 140 -3.92 -13.48 16.56
N SER A 141 -3.46 -14.30 17.52
CA SER A 141 -4.28 -15.35 18.14
C SER A 141 -5.01 -14.89 19.41
N GLY A 142 -4.67 -13.72 19.96
CA GLY A 142 -5.17 -13.23 21.24
C GLY A 142 -6.33 -12.21 21.19
N THR A 143 -6.65 -11.64 20.02
CA THR A 143 -7.74 -10.64 19.92
C THR A 143 -9.00 -11.25 19.31
N PRO A 144 -10.11 -11.39 20.07
CA PRO A 144 -11.41 -11.64 19.46
C PRO A 144 -11.84 -10.40 18.67
N THR A 145 -12.19 -10.62 17.40
CA THR A 145 -13.06 -9.75 16.57
C THR A 145 -12.59 -8.31 16.36
N PHE A 146 -11.69 -8.10 15.40
CA PHE A 146 -11.82 -6.92 14.53
C PHE A 146 -12.85 -7.30 13.45
N SER A 147 -14.07 -6.79 13.58
CA SER A 147 -15.15 -6.91 12.59
C SER A 147 -14.71 -6.32 11.24
N ALA A 148 -13.95 -7.09 10.46
CA ALA A 148 -14.07 -7.05 9.02
C ALA A 148 -15.12 -8.10 8.69
N GLU A 149 -16.22 -7.67 8.07
CA GLU A 149 -17.22 -8.54 7.48
C GLU A 149 -16.53 -9.67 6.72
N THR A 150 -16.55 -10.83 7.35
CA THR A 150 -16.60 -12.10 6.67
C THR A 150 -17.95 -12.11 5.96
N THR A 151 -18.04 -11.52 4.77
CA THR A 151 -18.86 -12.16 3.75
C THR A 151 -17.97 -13.16 3.04
N THR A 152 -17.78 -14.30 3.71
CA THR A 152 -17.76 -15.56 2.99
C THR A 152 -18.96 -15.60 2.06
N SER A 153 -18.73 -15.33 0.79
CA SER A 153 -19.44 -16.02 -0.27
C SER A 153 -18.42 -16.41 -1.33
N SER A 154 -17.86 -17.61 -1.12
CA SER A 154 -17.26 -18.50 -2.12
C SER A 154 -16.11 -17.95 -2.99
N CYS A 155 -14.90 -17.94 -2.43
CA CYS A 155 -13.69 -18.24 -3.20
C CYS A 155 -13.13 -19.59 -2.75
N THR A 156 -13.90 -20.66 -2.99
CA THR A 156 -13.27 -21.93 -3.36
C THR A 156 -12.51 -21.64 -4.64
N TRP A 157 -11.20 -21.56 -4.57
CA TRP A 157 -10.36 -21.69 -5.75
C TRP A 157 -10.64 -23.07 -6.38
N PRO A 158 -11.09 -23.19 -7.64
CA PRO A 158 -10.67 -24.30 -8.45
C PRO A 158 -9.48 -23.82 -9.26
N THR A 159 -8.30 -24.35 -8.94
CA THR A 159 -7.00 -24.07 -9.54
C THR A 159 -6.90 -24.44 -11.04
N ARG A 160 -8.01 -24.61 -11.78
CA ARG A 160 -8.02 -25.06 -13.19
C ARG A 160 -9.32 -24.67 -13.91
N ALA A 161 -9.50 -23.41 -14.33
CA ALA A 161 -10.40 -23.04 -15.46
C ALA A 161 -10.45 -21.52 -15.69
N CYS A 162 -9.36 -20.89 -16.14
CA CYS A 162 -9.48 -19.59 -16.84
C CYS A 162 -8.39 -19.45 -17.91
N ILE A 163 -8.15 -20.54 -18.64
CA ILE A 163 -7.34 -20.56 -19.87
C ILE A 163 -8.23 -20.65 -21.12
N LEU A 164 -9.55 -20.84 -21.01
CA LEU A 164 -10.41 -21.03 -22.19
C LEU A 164 -11.83 -20.48 -22.01
N THR A 165 -12.03 -19.16 -22.07
CA THR A 165 -13.25 -18.63 -22.74
C THR A 165 -13.05 -17.17 -23.14
N GLY A 166 -12.58 -16.95 -24.38
CA GLY A 166 -12.95 -15.74 -25.08
C GLY A 166 -14.44 -15.81 -25.43
N ARG A 167 -15.23 -14.82 -25.03
CA ARG A 167 -16.37 -14.32 -25.82
C ARG A 167 -16.83 -12.94 -25.38
N ARG A 168 -16.82 -12.05 -26.37
CA ARG A 168 -17.44 -10.72 -26.52
C ARG A 168 -18.82 -10.56 -25.90
N SER A 169 -19.16 -9.33 -25.48
CA SER A 169 -20.19 -8.43 -26.08
C SER A 169 -20.51 -7.31 -25.07
N TRP A 170 -20.06 -6.07 -25.25
CA TRP A 170 -20.81 -4.96 -25.87
C TRP A 170 -22.34 -5.06 -25.73
N LYS A 171 -22.88 -4.31 -24.76
CA LYS A 171 -24.03 -3.41 -24.90
C LYS A 171 -23.92 -2.30 -23.87
#